data_AF-A0A0N8PTN8-F1
#
_entry.id   AF-A0A0N8PTN8-F1
#
_cell.length_a   1.000
_cell.length_b   1.000
_cell.length_c   1.000
_cell.angle_alpha   90.00
_cell.angle_beta   90.00
_cell.angle_gamma   90.00
#
_symmetry.space_group_name_H-M   'P 1'
#
loop_
_entity.id
_entity.type
_entity.pdbx_description
1 polymer ?
#
loop_
_entity_poly.entity_id
_entity_poly.type
_entity_poly.pdbx_seq_one_letter_code
_entity_poly.pdbx_strand_id
1 'polypeptide(L)'
;VDAIYITLDNTVVSAVESIIKLANDKKIPFFASDRDSVEKGALATYGFKYYDHGYQAGKMAVEILKNGAKPGDMKVSYPDKLDLIINLDAAKQEGVEVTDSMKNKVQDKKNLLSGSAK
;
A
#
# COMPACT_ATOMS: atom_id res chain seq x y z
N VAL A 1 16.83 -5.57 -14.01
CA VAL A 1 16.09 -4.38 -13.55
C VAL A 1 16.60 -4.05 -12.16
N ASP A 2 16.56 -2.77 -11.79
CA ASP A 2 17.09 -2.30 -10.49
C ASP A 2 16.03 -2.26 -9.39
N ALA A 3 14.75 -2.29 -9.78
CA ALA A 3 13.62 -2.39 -8.88
C ALA A 3 12.42 -3.03 -9.61
N ILE A 4 11.47 -3.53 -8.83
CA ILE A 4 10.16 -3.99 -9.30
C ILE A 4 9.12 -3.02 -8.74
N TYR A 5 8.13 -2.68 -9.56
CA TYR A 5 6.96 -1.93 -9.13
C TYR A 5 5.70 -2.57 -9.68
N ILE A 6 4.70 -2.79 -8.82
CA ILE A 6 3.37 -3.24 -9.25
C ILE A 6 2.33 -2.15 -9.06
N THR A 7 1.46 -2.02 -10.05
CA THR A 7 0.23 -1.21 -9.98
C THR A 7 -0.89 -2.01 -9.30
N LEU A 8 -2.06 -1.39 -9.15
CA LEU A 8 -3.29 -2.03 -8.65
C LEU A 8 -3.92 -2.98 -9.69
N ASP A 9 -3.10 -3.84 -10.31
CA ASP A 9 -3.56 -4.87 -11.23
C ASP A 9 -3.97 -6.12 -10.45
N ASN A 10 -5.24 -6.51 -10.58
CA ASN A 10 -5.80 -7.62 -9.80
C ASN A 10 -5.09 -8.96 -10.08
N THR A 11 -4.65 -9.20 -11.31
CA THR A 11 -3.93 -10.42 -11.66
C THR A 11 -2.56 -10.43 -10.99
N VAL A 12 -1.82 -9.33 -11.04
CA VAL A 12 -0.51 -9.21 -10.40
C VAL A 12 -0.60 -9.30 -8.88
N VAL A 13 -1.54 -8.59 -8.26
CA VAL A 13 -1.75 -8.61 -6.80
C VAL A 13 -2.10 -10.02 -6.31
N SER A 14 -2.89 -10.79 -7.08
CA SER A 14 -3.21 -12.18 -6.74
C SER A 14 -1.98 -13.10 -6.68
N ALA A 15 -0.89 -12.73 -7.35
CA ALA A 15 0.38 -13.46 -7.40
C ALA A 15 1.51 -12.77 -6.61
N VAL A 16 1.22 -11.77 -5.79
CA VAL A 16 2.22 -10.90 -5.14
C VAL A 16 3.26 -11.67 -4.32
N GLU A 17 2.88 -12.78 -3.67
CA GLU A 17 3.79 -13.61 -2.88
C GLU A 17 4.93 -14.20 -3.73
N SER A 18 4.64 -14.57 -4.98
CA SER A 18 5.67 -15.06 -5.91
C SER A 18 6.67 -13.96 -6.28
N ILE A 19 6.18 -12.72 -6.39
CA ILE A 19 7.01 -11.54 -6.67
C ILE A 19 7.88 -11.21 -5.46
N ILE A 20 7.32 -11.22 -4.25
CA ILE A 20 8.05 -10.99 -2.99
C ILE A 20 9.18 -12.01 -2.85
N LYS A 21 8.89 -13.30 -3.07
CA LYS A 21 9.91 -14.35 -3.02
C LYS A 21 11.04 -14.08 -4.01
N LEU A 22 10.71 -13.74 -5.25
CA LEU A 22 11.70 -13.43 -6.28
C LEU A 22 12.53 -12.19 -5.91
N ALA A 23 11.89 -11.13 -5.43
CA ALA A 23 12.53 -9.88 -5.02
C ALA A 23 13.54 -10.13 -3.90
N ASN A 24 13.15 -10.89 -2.88
CA ASN A 24 14.01 -11.31 -1.78
C ASN A 24 15.18 -12.18 -2.25
N ASP A 25 14.91 -13.23 -3.03
CA ASP A 25 15.95 -14.15 -3.54
C ASP A 25 16.99 -13.43 -4.40
N LYS A 26 16.57 -12.40 -5.14
CA LYS A 26 17.42 -11.62 -6.04
C LYS A 26 17.96 -10.33 -5.44
N LYS A 27 17.55 -9.97 -4.21
CA LYS A 27 17.85 -8.70 -3.56
C LYS A 27 17.50 -7.50 -4.47
N ILE A 28 16.29 -7.54 -5.01
CA ILE A 28 15.75 -6.46 -5.86
C ILE A 28 14.68 -5.73 -5.05
N PRO A 29 14.82 -4.41 -4.86
CA PRO A 29 13.79 -3.57 -4.24
C PRO A 29 12.42 -3.75 -4.89
N PHE A 30 11.39 -4.11 -4.11
CA PHE A 30 10.03 -4.31 -4.60
C PHE A 30 9.04 -3.30 -4.01
N PHE A 31 8.48 -2.45 -4.85
CA PHE A 31 7.48 -1.44 -4.48
C PHE A 31 6.08 -1.84 -4.94
N ALA A 32 5.08 -1.49 -4.15
CA ALA A 32 3.67 -1.74 -4.48
C ALA A 32 2.85 -0.44 -4.45
N SER A 33 1.65 -0.49 -5.05
CA SER A 33 0.71 0.64 -5.07
C SER A 33 -0.32 0.62 -3.95
N ASP A 34 -0.32 -0.45 -3.15
CA ASP A 34 -1.24 -0.64 -2.03
C ASP A 34 -0.48 -1.03 -0.76
N ARG A 35 -1.11 -0.79 0.39
CA ARG A 35 -0.56 -1.12 1.69
C ARG A 35 -0.49 -2.63 1.93
N ASP A 36 -1.47 -3.39 1.48
CA ASP A 36 -1.63 -4.80 1.83
C ASP A 36 -0.46 -5.62 1.28
N SER A 37 0.01 -5.29 0.07
CA SER A 37 1.23 -5.85 -0.52
C SER A 37 2.49 -5.54 0.29
N VAL A 38 2.59 -4.34 0.90
CA VAL A 38 3.70 -3.96 1.79
C VAL A 38 3.64 -4.71 3.12
N GLU A 39 2.44 -4.92 3.66
CA GLU A 39 2.23 -5.76 4.84
C GLU A 39 2.62 -7.24 4.58
N LYS A 40 2.44 -7.72 3.35
CA LYS A 40 2.86 -9.07 2.91
C LYS A 40 4.36 -9.22 2.64
N GLY A 41 5.07 -8.13 2.36
CA GLY A 41 6.52 -8.18 2.14
C GLY A 41 7.08 -7.33 1.01
N ALA A 42 6.29 -6.46 0.37
CA ALA A 42 6.87 -5.41 -0.47
C ALA A 42 7.57 -4.35 0.41
N LEU A 43 8.58 -3.68 -0.14
CA LEU A 43 9.41 -2.71 0.56
C LEU A 43 8.65 -1.46 0.99
N ALA A 44 7.93 -0.82 0.07
CA ALA A 44 7.23 0.42 0.36
C ALA A 44 6.11 0.73 -0.61
N THR A 45 5.22 1.62 -0.16
CA THR A 45 4.20 2.25 -0.97
C THR A 45 3.96 3.70 -0.52
N TYR A 46 3.42 4.50 -1.42
CA TYR A 46 2.67 5.71 -1.07
C TYR A 46 1.21 5.45 -1.41
N GLY A 47 0.47 4.91 -0.44
CA GLY A 47 -0.79 4.21 -0.71
C GLY A 47 -1.83 4.40 0.39
N PHE A 48 -3.01 3.84 0.14
CA PHE A 48 -4.15 3.91 1.06
C PHE A 48 -4.44 2.53 1.66
N LYS A 49 -5.25 2.54 2.73
CA LYS A 49 -5.87 1.32 3.28
C LYS A 49 -7.19 1.05 2.56
N TYR A 50 -7.36 -0.15 2.01
CA TYR A 50 -8.62 -0.54 1.38
C TYR A 50 -9.82 -0.44 2.33
N TYR A 51 -9.63 -0.72 3.62
CA TYR A 51 -10.66 -0.53 4.63
C TYR A 51 -11.15 0.93 4.71
N ASP A 52 -10.23 1.90 4.80
CA ASP A 52 -10.58 3.32 4.89
C ASP A 52 -11.27 3.80 3.60
N HIS A 53 -10.82 3.31 2.45
CA HIS A 53 -11.45 3.62 1.16
C HIS A 53 -12.85 3.00 1.02
N GLY A 54 -13.04 1.76 1.46
CA GLY A 54 -14.35 1.11 1.54
C GLY A 54 -15.30 1.83 2.51
N TYR A 55 -14.79 2.32 3.64
CA TYR A 55 -15.55 3.15 4.57
C TYR A 55 -15.98 4.48 3.93
N GLN A 56 -15.10 5.13 3.17
CA GLN A 56 -15.41 6.33 2.39
C GLN A 56 -16.54 6.07 1.38
N ALA A 57 -16.45 4.96 0.62
CA ALA A 57 -17.52 4.54 -0.29
C ALA A 57 -18.83 4.21 0.44
N GLY A 58 -18.76 3.60 1.63
CA GLY A 58 -19.92 3.31 2.47
C GLY A 58 -20.67 4.58 2.90
N LYS A 59 -19.95 5.66 3.23
CA LYS A 59 -20.56 6.97 3.50
C LYS A 59 -21.31 7.50 2.26
N MET A 60 -20.72 7.35 1.07
CA MET A 60 -21.41 7.75 -0.19
C MET A 60 -22.68 6.93 -0.41
N ALA A 61 -22.66 5.63 -0.10
CA ALA A 61 -23.85 4.78 -0.16
C ALA A 61 -24.93 5.23 0.82
N VAL A 62 -24.57 5.71 2.01
CA VAL A 62 -25.52 6.30 2.97
C VAL A 62 -26.18 7.56 2.40
N GLU A 63 -25.43 8.45 1.76
CA GLU A 63 -26.00 9.65 1.12
C GLU A 63 -27.04 9.28 0.04
N ILE A 64 -26.77 8.24 -0.76
CA ILE A 64 -27.71 7.76 -1.77
C ILE A 64 -28.94 7.13 -1.12
N LEU A 65 -28.74 6.15 -0.25
CA LEU A 65 -29.80 5.29 0.26
C LEU A 65 -30.67 5.94 1.34
N LYS A 66 -30.10 6.85 2.14
CA LYS A 66 -30.81 7.51 3.26
C LYS A 66 -31.16 8.97 2.97
N ASN A 67 -30.31 9.69 2.25
CA ASN A 67 -30.48 11.13 2.04
C ASN A 67 -30.97 11.47 0.63
N GLY A 68 -31.14 10.48 -0.25
CA GLY A 68 -31.71 10.64 -1.59
C GLY A 68 -30.77 11.29 -2.60
N ALA A 69 -29.45 11.30 -2.35
CA ALA A 69 -28.48 11.81 -3.30
C ALA A 69 -28.50 10.99 -4.61
N LYS A 70 -28.46 11.66 -5.76
CA LYS A 70 -28.39 11.00 -7.06
C LYS A 70 -26.94 10.63 -7.39
N PRO A 71 -26.62 9.37 -7.71
CA PRO A 71 -25.25 8.95 -8.01
C PRO A 71 -24.58 9.77 -9.12
N GLY A 72 -25.34 10.17 -10.15
CA GLY A 72 -24.82 10.96 -11.28
C GLY A 72 -24.40 12.39 -10.91
N ASP A 73 -24.88 12.92 -9.79
CA ASP A 73 -24.55 14.26 -9.31
C ASP A 73 -23.40 14.24 -8.27
N MET A 74 -23.00 13.06 -7.80
CA MET A 74 -21.92 12.91 -6.83
C MET A 74 -20.56 13.07 -7.51
N LYS A 75 -19.68 13.86 -6.91
CA LYS A 75 -18.30 13.97 -7.37
C LYS A 75 -17.55 12.67 -7.11
N VAL A 76 -16.80 12.20 -8.10
CA VAL A 76 -15.81 11.14 -7.92
C VAL A 76 -14.77 11.61 -6.92
N SER A 77 -14.51 10.80 -5.89
CA SER A 77 -13.49 11.10 -4.87
C SER A 77 -12.24 10.25 -5.06
N TYR A 78 -11.13 10.79 -4.57
CA TYR A 78 -9.89 10.05 -4.37
C TYR A 78 -9.84 9.53 -2.92
N PRO A 79 -8.97 8.57 -2.61
CA PRO A 79 -8.72 8.17 -1.23
C PRO A 79 -8.38 9.39 -0.36
N ASP A 80 -9.12 9.58 0.74
CA ASP A 80 -8.92 10.72 1.65
C ASP A 80 -7.58 10.64 2.41
N LYS A 81 -6.98 9.44 2.47
CA LYS A 81 -5.73 9.16 3.18
C LYS A 81 -4.76 8.41 2.30
N LEU A 82 -3.59 9.01 2.09
CA LEU A 82 -2.45 8.42 1.42
C LEU A 82 -1.25 8.56 2.34
N ASP A 83 -0.62 7.43 2.64
CA ASP A 83 0.49 7.36 3.56
C ASP A 83 1.72 6.77 2.89
N LEU A 84 2.89 7.33 3.22
CA LEU A 84 4.14 6.63 3.00
C LEU A 84 4.26 5.49 4.01
N ILE A 85 4.39 4.26 3.53
CA ILE A 85 4.55 3.05 4.34
C ILE A 85 5.83 2.37 3.88
N ILE A 86 6.67 1.96 4.84
CA ILE A 86 7.95 1.30 4.61
C ILE A 86 8.01 0.04 5.48
N ASN A 87 8.28 -1.10 4.87
CA ASN A 87 8.54 -2.36 5.54
C ASN A 87 10.06 -2.54 5.73
N LEU A 88 10.50 -2.41 6.98
CA LEU A 88 11.92 -2.47 7.34
C LEU A 88 12.49 -3.89 7.21
N ASP A 89 11.65 -4.93 7.37
CA ASP A 89 12.08 -6.32 7.20
C ASP A 89 12.29 -6.65 5.73
N ALA A 90 11.35 -6.23 4.87
CA ALA A 90 11.47 -6.37 3.42
C ALA A 90 12.70 -5.61 2.90
N ALA A 91 12.89 -4.34 3.33
CA ALA A 91 14.07 -3.57 2.96
C ALA A 91 15.38 -4.30 3.31
N LYS A 92 15.45 -4.93 4.50
CA LYS A 92 16.62 -5.72 4.91
C LYS A 92 16.81 -6.96 4.03
N GLN A 93 15.74 -7.70 3.71
CA GLN A 93 15.79 -8.89 2.86
C GLN A 93 16.21 -8.55 1.42
N GLU A 94 15.72 -7.43 0.91
CA GLU A 94 15.97 -6.93 -0.44
C GLU A 94 17.30 -6.17 -0.56
N GLY A 95 18.04 -5.98 0.54
CA GLY A 95 19.36 -5.34 0.54
C GLY A 95 19.34 -3.81 0.51
N VAL A 96 18.24 -3.19 0.94
CA VAL A 96 18.06 -1.74 1.00
C VAL A 96 18.30 -1.21 2.40
N GLU A 97 19.24 -0.28 2.53
CA GLU A 97 19.43 0.50 3.74
C GLU A 97 18.40 1.63 3.83
N VAL A 98 17.48 1.55 4.80
CA VAL A 98 16.51 2.61 5.07
C VAL A 98 17.13 3.64 6.02
N THR A 99 17.53 4.78 5.44
CA THR A 99 18.13 5.90 6.18
C THR A 99 17.15 6.57 7.15
N ASP A 100 17.67 7.27 8.17
CA ASP A 100 16.81 8.03 9.08
C ASP A 100 16.08 9.19 8.37
N SER A 101 16.68 9.75 7.32
CA SER A 101 16.01 10.73 6.46
C SER A 101 14.75 10.16 5.83
N MET A 102 14.80 8.91 5.35
CA MET A 102 13.63 8.22 4.79
C MET A 102 12.58 7.93 5.86
N LYS A 103 12.99 7.42 7.03
CA LYS A 103 12.07 7.17 8.16
C LYS A 103 11.40 8.44 8.65
N ASN A 104 12.07 9.57 8.58
CA ASN A 104 11.53 10.87 8.99
C ASN A 104 10.45 11.41 8.04
N LYS A 105 10.42 10.96 6.78
CA LYS A 105 9.34 11.29 5.84
C LYS A 105 8.03 10.55 6.13
N VAL A 106 8.09 9.45 6.88
CA VAL A 106 6.90 8.72 7.31
C VAL A 106 6.20 9.52 8.42
N GLN A 107 4.99 10.01 8.13
CA GLN A 107 4.21 10.87 9.03
C GLN A 107 3.68 10.08 10.24
N ASP A 108 2.94 8.99 10.01
CA ASP A 108 2.53 8.06 11.08
C ASP A 108 3.59 6.98 11.26
N LYS A 109 4.26 6.96 12.41
CA LYS A 109 5.32 5.98 12.70
C LYS A 109 4.82 4.53 12.73
N LYS A 110 3.52 4.28 12.84
CA LYS A 110 2.93 2.95 12.66
C LYS A 110 3.06 2.41 11.23
N ASN A 111 3.43 3.27 10.27
CA ASN A 111 3.68 2.91 8.88
C ASN A 111 5.16 2.55 8.62
N LEU A 112 6.01 2.57 9.65
CA LEU A 112 7.27 1.86 9.65
C LEU A 112 7.00 0.43 10.16
N LEU A 113 6.78 -0.50 9.23
CA LEU A 113 6.47 -1.89 9.58
C LEU A 113 7.77 -2.62 9.96
N SER A 114 7.69 -3.40 11.04
CA SER A 114 8.77 -4.29 11.51
C SER A 114 8.18 -5.46 12.27
N GLY A 115 8.75 -6.65 12.11
CA GLY A 115 8.26 -7.90 12.71
C GLY A 115 7.25 -8.66 11.85
N SER A 116 7.16 -8.37 10.55
CA SER A 116 6.23 -9.01 9.59
C SER A 116 6.75 -10.35 9.07
N ALA A 117 8.03 -10.65 9.26
CA ALA A 117 8.59 -11.97 8.94
C ALA A 117 8.24 -12.99 10.05
N LYS A 118 7.11 -13.67 9.90
CA LYS A 118 6.89 -15.01 10.48
C LYS A 118 6.63 -16.00 9.37
#